data_AF-A0A1V1RIA5-F1
#
_entry.id   AF-A0A1V1RIA5-F1
#
_cell.length_a   1.000
_cell.length_b   1.000
_cell.length_c   1.000
_cell.angle_alpha   90.00
_cell.angle_beta   90.00
_cell.angle_gamma   90.00
#
_symmetry.space_group_name_H-M   'P 1'
#
loop_
_entity.id
_entity.type
_entity.pdbx_description
1 polymer ?
#
loop_
_entity_poly.entity_id
_entity_poly.type
_entity_poly.pdbx_seq_one_letter_code
_entity_poly.pdbx_strand_id
1 'polypeptide(L)'
;MDLSESGSHYLANYYLLEQTREEVHRFLEGIAKDFSALVEEHLKLKSDGLLEFSLYVQKGGGYVEFGIKMRPDVVAPPEMKDWKYSIIYRDAMRTQNLSSSTEARVYGWTPKALSRQKDQVERVAKVLELQRMPYDEVTVDLVDSPVDEVVDAIARLFVGYYDDYVRIIQELLKEAP
;
A
#
# COMPACT_ATOMS: atom_id res chain seq x y z
N MET A 1 8.37 43.50 8.91
CA MET A 1 8.24 42.46 7.87
C MET A 1 6.75 42.27 7.69
N ASP A 2 6.20 42.68 6.56
CA ASP A 2 4.75 42.69 6.34
C ASP A 2 4.30 41.34 5.78
N LEU A 3 3.12 40.89 6.20
CA LEU A 3 2.50 39.68 5.68
C LEU A 3 2.04 39.89 4.24
N SER A 4 2.18 38.86 3.40
CA SER A 4 1.56 38.85 2.08
C SER A 4 0.04 38.84 2.17
N GLU A 5 -0.66 39.21 1.10
CA GLU A 5 -2.12 39.14 1.01
C GLU A 5 -2.62 37.71 1.30
N SER A 6 -1.99 36.70 0.69
CA SER A 6 -2.29 35.28 0.98
C SER A 6 -2.04 34.91 2.43
N GLY A 7 -0.96 35.41 3.06
CA GLY A 7 -0.68 35.19 4.47
C GLY A 7 -1.71 35.86 5.39
N SER A 8 -2.21 37.03 5.00
CA SER A 8 -3.28 37.75 5.71
C SER A 8 -4.61 37.02 5.61
N HIS A 9 -4.96 36.50 4.44
CA HIS A 9 -6.14 35.64 4.24
C HIS A 9 -6.04 34.33 5.00
N TYR A 10 -4.84 33.72 5.06
CA TYR A 10 -4.59 32.52 5.86
C TYR A 10 -4.80 32.80 7.35
N LEU A 11 -4.25 33.89 7.88
CA LEU A 11 -4.44 34.29 9.27
C LEU A 11 -5.90 34.59 9.60
N ALA A 12 -6.63 35.24 8.69
CA ALA A 12 -8.05 35.54 8.87
C ALA A 12 -8.91 34.27 8.98
N ASN A 13 -8.48 33.16 8.37
CA ASN A 13 -9.19 31.88 8.37
C ASN A 13 -8.46 30.79 9.16
N TYR A 14 -7.45 31.15 9.98
CA TYR A 14 -6.50 30.20 10.55
C TYR A 14 -7.18 29.03 11.28
N TYR A 15 -8.07 29.33 12.22
CA TYR A 15 -8.75 28.33 13.02
C TYR A 15 -9.73 27.47 12.21
N LEU A 16 -10.37 28.04 11.18
CA LEU A 16 -11.24 27.28 10.28
C LEU A 16 -10.43 26.28 9.44
N LEU A 17 -9.27 26.71 8.93
CA LEU A 17 -8.36 25.85 8.17
C LEU A 17 -7.75 24.76 9.06
N GLU A 18 -7.44 25.08 10.32
CA GLU A 18 -6.98 24.11 11.31
C GLU A 18 -8.04 23.04 11.59
N GLN A 19 -9.29 23.44 11.87
CA GLN A 19 -10.41 22.51 12.07
C GLN A 19 -10.66 21.63 10.84
N THR A 20 -10.64 22.21 9.65
CA THR A 20 -10.81 21.48 8.39
C THR A 20 -9.70 20.46 8.20
N ARG A 21 -8.45 20.82 8.54
CA ARG A 21 -7.31 19.89 8.48
C ARG A 21 -7.49 18.73 9.44
N GLU A 22 -7.92 18.98 10.68
CA GLU A 22 -8.19 17.92 11.64
C GLU A 22 -9.29 16.97 11.18
N GLU A 23 -10.36 17.50 10.58
CA GLU A 23 -11.45 16.70 10.02
C GLU A 23 -10.96 15.80 8.88
N VAL A 24 -10.22 16.36 7.92
CA VAL A 24 -9.62 15.60 6.81
C VAL A 24 -8.65 14.55 7.33
N HIS A 25 -7.83 14.87 8.34
CA HIS A 25 -6.93 13.89 8.95
C HIS A 25 -7.70 12.73 9.56
N ARG A 26 -8.76 13.00 10.35
CA ARG A 26 -9.61 11.95 10.93
C ARG A 26 -10.26 11.08 9.87
N PHE A 27 -10.72 11.69 8.78
CA PHE A 27 -11.31 11.00 7.64
C PHE A 27 -10.32 10.02 6.99
N LEU A 28 -9.13 10.51 6.62
CA LEU A 28 -8.09 9.70 5.97
C LEU A 28 -7.54 8.61 6.90
N GLU A 29 -7.35 8.91 8.19
CA GLU A 29 -6.96 7.93 9.20
C GLU A 29 -8.04 6.84 9.38
N GLY A 30 -9.32 7.21 9.28
CA GLY A 30 -10.45 6.28 9.29
C GLY A 30 -10.37 5.28 8.15
N ILE A 31 -10.25 5.77 6.90
CA ILE A 31 -10.05 4.91 5.72
C ILE A 31 -8.86 3.98 5.92
N ALA A 32 -7.71 4.53 6.31
CA ALA A 32 -6.48 3.77 6.49
C ALA A 32 -6.63 2.63 7.52
N LYS A 33 -7.30 2.93 8.64
CA LYS A 33 -7.56 1.96 9.70
C LYS A 33 -8.53 0.88 9.23
N ASP A 34 -9.63 1.25 8.60
CA ASP A 34 -10.72 0.33 8.28
C ASP A 34 -10.31 -0.63 7.17
N PHE A 35 -9.67 -0.16 6.09
CA PHE A 35 -9.17 -1.08 5.06
C PHE A 35 -8.08 -2.00 5.62
N SER A 36 -7.20 -1.50 6.49
CA SER A 36 -6.13 -2.31 7.06
C SER A 36 -6.69 -3.44 7.91
N ALA A 37 -7.76 -3.18 8.68
CA ALA A 37 -8.45 -4.20 9.46
C ALA A 37 -9.08 -5.27 8.56
N LEU A 38 -9.75 -4.87 7.47
CA LEU A 38 -10.34 -5.82 6.50
C LEU A 38 -9.28 -6.71 5.83
N VAL A 39 -8.15 -6.12 5.42
CA VAL A 39 -7.04 -6.87 4.82
C VAL A 39 -6.44 -7.83 5.84
N GLU A 40 -6.18 -7.37 7.08
CA GLU A 40 -5.62 -8.22 8.13
C GLU A 40 -6.54 -9.40 8.46
N GLU A 41 -7.85 -9.18 8.56
CA GLU A 41 -8.83 -10.24 8.75
C GLU A 41 -8.80 -11.25 7.60
N HIS A 42 -8.80 -10.77 6.35
CA HIS A 42 -8.73 -11.62 5.17
C HIS A 42 -7.46 -12.49 5.15
N LEU A 43 -6.31 -11.90 5.44
CA LEU A 43 -5.01 -12.59 5.42
C LEU A 43 -4.84 -13.54 6.61
N LYS A 44 -5.47 -13.28 7.76
CA LYS A 44 -5.51 -14.24 8.89
C LYS A 44 -6.28 -15.51 8.53
N LEU A 45 -7.35 -15.38 7.73
CA LEU A 45 -8.17 -16.51 7.29
C LEU A 45 -7.51 -17.32 6.17
N LYS A 46 -6.75 -16.67 5.28
CA LYS A 46 -5.96 -17.33 4.25
C LYS A 46 -4.56 -17.68 4.75
N SER A 47 -4.40 -18.89 5.29
CA SER A 47 -3.06 -19.47 5.47
C SER A 47 -2.66 -20.24 4.21
N ASP A 48 -1.80 -19.64 3.38
CA ASP A 48 -1.15 -20.34 2.26
C ASP A 48 0.03 -21.21 2.74
N GLY A 49 0.51 -20.99 3.97
CA GLY A 49 1.57 -21.77 4.58
C GLY A 49 2.98 -21.41 4.10
N LEU A 50 3.14 -20.61 3.03
CA LEU A 50 4.44 -20.18 2.48
C LEU A 50 4.87 -18.81 2.99
N LEU A 51 3.92 -17.89 3.20
CA LEU A 51 4.21 -16.49 3.49
C LEU A 51 3.77 -16.06 4.89
N GLU A 52 4.53 -15.13 5.46
CA GLU A 52 4.24 -14.38 6.67
C GLU A 52 3.99 -12.92 6.29
N PHE A 53 3.01 -12.29 6.93
CA PHE A 53 2.70 -10.88 6.75
C PHE A 53 2.97 -10.08 8.02
N SER A 54 3.32 -8.81 7.84
CA SER A 54 3.45 -7.82 8.91
C SER A 54 2.79 -6.52 8.47
N LEU A 55 2.05 -5.90 9.37
CA LEU A 55 1.44 -4.59 9.17
C LEU A 55 2.28 -3.50 9.84
N TYR A 56 2.60 -2.45 9.11
CA TYR A 56 3.14 -1.22 9.64
C TYR A 56 2.26 -0.03 9.24
N VAL A 57 1.81 0.73 10.24
CA VAL A 57 1.06 1.97 10.06
C VAL A 57 1.91 3.12 10.59
N GLN A 58 2.19 4.13 9.76
CA GLN A 58 3.04 5.23 10.16
C GLN A 58 2.33 6.17 11.14
N LYS A 59 3.05 6.63 12.16
CA LYS A 59 2.57 7.67 13.08
C LYS A 59 2.23 8.95 12.30
N GLY A 60 1.02 9.47 12.52
CA GLY A 60 0.51 10.66 11.84
C GLY A 60 -0.11 10.37 10.46
N GLY A 61 -0.50 9.12 10.19
CA GLY A 61 -1.35 8.76 9.06
C GLY A 61 -0.67 8.74 7.69
N GLY A 62 -1.47 8.42 6.68
CA GLY A 62 -1.14 8.49 5.26
C GLY A 62 -0.07 7.55 4.72
N TYR A 63 0.36 6.57 5.52
CA TYR A 63 1.21 5.48 5.04
C TYR A 63 0.88 4.19 5.79
N VAL A 64 0.58 3.16 5.01
CA VAL A 64 0.41 1.78 5.50
C VAL A 64 1.26 0.86 4.63
N GLU A 65 1.96 -0.06 5.27
CA GLU A 65 2.79 -1.07 4.61
C GLU A 65 2.40 -2.46 5.10
N PHE A 66 1.98 -3.31 4.16
CA PHE A 66 1.84 -4.74 4.38
C PHE A 66 3.11 -5.42 3.86
N GLY A 67 4.05 -5.67 4.76
CA GLY A 67 5.27 -6.40 4.47
C GLY A 67 4.99 -7.89 4.36
N ILE A 68 5.42 -8.50 3.27
CA ILE A 68 5.29 -9.91 2.94
C ILE A 68 6.69 -10.51 2.87
N LYS A 69 6.89 -11.57 3.66
CA LYS A 69 8.14 -12.32 3.71
C LYS A 69 7.83 -13.81 3.62
N MET A 70 8.76 -14.56 3.06
CA MET A 70 8.66 -16.00 3.07
C MET A 70 8.88 -16.54 4.49
N ARG A 71 8.15 -17.58 4.85
CA ARG A 71 8.29 -18.23 6.15
C ARG A 71 9.66 -18.90 6.28
N PRO A 72 10.29 -18.88 7.46
CA PRO A 72 11.62 -19.46 7.66
C PRO A 72 11.69 -20.98 7.41
N ASP A 73 10.56 -21.69 7.55
CA ASP A 73 10.46 -23.14 7.33
C ASP A 73 10.28 -23.54 5.86
N VAL A 74 10.06 -22.58 4.96
CA VAL A 74 10.00 -22.85 3.51
C VAL A 74 11.41 -23.01 2.96
N VAL A 75 11.68 -24.18 2.39
CA VAL A 75 12.94 -24.44 1.69
C VAL A 75 12.90 -23.70 0.36
N ALA A 76 13.68 -22.63 0.25
CA ALA A 76 13.77 -21.83 -0.95
C ALA A 76 15.17 -21.85 -1.55
N PRO A 77 15.29 -21.63 -2.88
CA PRO A 77 16.56 -21.43 -3.53
C PRO A 77 17.41 -20.34 -2.85
N PRO A 78 18.75 -20.45 -2.89
CA PRO A 78 19.64 -19.43 -2.32
C PRO A 78 19.35 -18.00 -2.79
N GLU A 79 18.94 -17.83 -4.06
CA GLU A 79 18.55 -16.56 -4.66
C GLU A 79 17.22 -15.99 -4.16
N MET A 80 16.39 -16.80 -3.50
CA MET A 80 15.11 -16.44 -2.89
C MET A 80 15.20 -16.29 -1.36
N LYS A 81 16.39 -16.52 -0.79
CA LYS A 81 16.66 -16.27 0.62
C LYS A 81 16.53 -14.77 0.90
N ASP A 82 15.81 -14.41 1.96
CA ASP A 82 15.52 -13.02 2.37
C ASP A 82 14.65 -12.23 1.37
N TRP A 83 13.70 -12.91 0.73
CA TRP A 83 12.70 -12.25 -0.11
C TRP A 83 11.82 -11.27 0.68
N LYS A 84 11.76 -10.04 0.19
CA LYS A 84 10.98 -8.97 0.79
C LYS A 84 10.18 -8.22 -0.27
N TYR A 85 8.87 -8.30 -0.13
CA TYR A 85 7.92 -7.54 -0.92
C TYR A 85 6.96 -6.86 0.05
N SER A 86 6.56 -5.63 -0.26
CA SER A 86 5.60 -4.90 0.54
C SER A 86 4.52 -4.34 -0.37
N ILE A 87 3.26 -4.33 0.09
CA ILE A 87 2.19 -3.59 -0.55
C ILE A 87 2.01 -2.30 0.24
N ILE A 88 2.05 -1.17 -0.44
CA ILE A 88 2.08 0.15 0.18
C ILE A 88 0.82 0.92 -0.19
N TYR A 89 0.21 1.54 0.81
CA TYR A 89 -0.79 2.60 0.68
C TYR A 89 -0.14 3.92 1.07
N ARG A 90 -0.40 4.96 0.28
CA ARG A 90 0.05 6.33 0.57
C ARG A 90 -0.97 7.34 0.08
N ASP A 91 -1.35 8.30 0.92
CA ASP A 91 -2.35 9.32 0.58
C ASP A 91 -1.84 10.77 0.70
N ALA A 92 -2.77 11.71 0.54
CA ALA A 92 -2.61 13.14 0.64
C ALA A 92 -1.84 13.64 1.87
N MET A 93 -1.88 12.93 3.01
CA MET A 93 -1.12 13.34 4.21
C MET A 93 0.40 13.18 4.00
N ARG A 94 0.83 12.48 2.94
CA ARG A 94 2.24 12.21 2.62
C ARG A 94 2.68 12.70 1.26
N THR A 95 1.79 13.23 0.42
CA THR A 95 2.14 13.85 -0.86
C THR A 95 2.42 15.34 -0.68
N GLN A 96 3.58 15.79 -1.14
CA GLN A 96 3.96 17.21 -1.11
C GLN A 96 3.37 18.01 -2.28
N ASN A 97 2.82 17.33 -3.29
CA ASN A 97 2.16 17.98 -4.42
C ASN A 97 0.68 18.24 -4.09
N LEU A 98 0.35 19.52 -3.95
CA LEU A 98 -1.01 20.04 -3.73
C LEU A 98 -1.98 19.78 -4.89
N SER A 99 -1.55 19.12 -5.97
CA SER A 99 -2.36 18.94 -7.18
C SER A 99 -3.43 17.85 -7.06
N SER A 100 -3.31 16.91 -6.12
CA SER A 100 -4.39 15.96 -5.80
C SER A 100 -4.39 15.60 -4.31
N SER A 101 -5.17 16.35 -3.52
CA SER A 101 -5.32 16.15 -2.08
C SER A 101 -6.34 15.07 -1.70
N THR A 102 -6.89 14.37 -2.68
CA THR A 102 -8.04 13.47 -2.52
C THR A 102 -7.75 12.03 -2.94
N GLU A 103 -6.50 11.72 -3.31
CA GLU A 103 -6.15 10.41 -3.86
C GLU A 103 -5.26 9.61 -2.90
N ALA A 104 -5.46 8.29 -2.90
CA ALA A 104 -4.48 7.32 -2.40
C ALA A 104 -3.80 6.60 -3.55
N ARG A 105 -2.57 6.16 -3.31
CA ARG A 105 -1.78 5.31 -4.19
C ARG A 105 -1.55 3.97 -3.53
N VAL A 106 -1.82 2.89 -4.26
CA VAL A 106 -1.58 1.51 -3.84
C VAL A 106 -0.63 0.84 -4.83
N TYR A 107 0.50 0.32 -4.33
CA TYR A 107 1.53 -0.27 -5.18
C TYR A 107 2.38 -1.30 -4.43
N GLY A 108 2.97 -2.23 -5.19
CA GLY A 108 3.99 -3.14 -4.67
C GLY A 108 5.37 -2.50 -4.60
N TRP A 109 6.17 -2.94 -3.65
CA TRP A 109 7.51 -2.41 -3.42
C TRP A 109 8.48 -3.48 -2.94
N THR A 110 9.71 -3.39 -3.43
CA THR A 110 10.84 -4.21 -3.00
C THR A 110 12.04 -3.29 -2.79
N PRO A 111 12.86 -3.48 -1.74
CA PRO A 111 14.06 -2.69 -1.52
C PRO A 111 14.99 -2.68 -2.73
N LYS A 112 15.62 -1.55 -3.02
CA LYS A 112 16.57 -1.42 -4.15
C LYS A 112 17.73 -2.41 -4.10
N ALA A 113 18.18 -2.79 -2.89
CA ALA A 113 19.23 -3.78 -2.70
C ALA A 113 18.84 -5.18 -3.24
N LEU A 114 17.55 -5.40 -3.48
CA LEU A 114 16.95 -6.66 -3.91
C LEU A 114 16.42 -6.57 -5.36
N SER A 115 17.06 -5.79 -6.22
CA SER A 115 16.61 -5.57 -7.62
C SER A 115 16.46 -6.87 -8.41
N ARG A 116 17.31 -7.87 -8.18
CA ARG A 116 17.17 -9.19 -8.81
C ARG A 116 15.85 -9.88 -8.44
N GLN A 117 15.35 -9.67 -7.22
CA GLN A 117 14.05 -10.22 -6.80
C GLN A 117 12.93 -9.58 -7.60
N LYS A 118 12.99 -8.25 -7.76
CA LYS A 118 12.05 -7.50 -8.60
C LYS A 118 12.02 -8.06 -10.03
N ASP A 119 13.18 -8.28 -10.65
CA ASP A 119 13.26 -8.81 -12.01
C ASP A 119 12.62 -10.20 -12.13
N GLN A 120 12.79 -11.08 -11.13
CA GLN A 120 12.16 -12.41 -11.11
C GLN A 120 10.65 -12.35 -10.92
N VAL A 121 10.19 -11.49 -10.01
CA VAL A 121 8.75 -11.26 -9.78
C VAL A 121 8.09 -10.74 -11.05
N GLU A 122 8.69 -9.77 -11.74
CA GLU A 122 8.17 -9.24 -13.01
C GLU A 122 8.22 -10.27 -14.15
N ARG A 123 9.28 -11.09 -14.22
CA ARG A 123 9.37 -12.17 -15.21
C ARG A 123 8.21 -13.16 -15.03
N VAL A 124 8.00 -13.64 -13.81
CA VAL A 124 6.97 -14.64 -13.53
C VAL A 124 5.58 -14.06 -13.62
N ALA A 125 5.37 -12.81 -13.22
CA ALA A 125 4.11 -12.11 -13.46
C ALA A 125 3.70 -12.10 -14.95
N LYS A 126 4.68 -11.93 -15.86
CA LYS A 126 4.44 -11.99 -17.31
C LYS A 126 4.12 -13.41 -17.78
N VAL A 127 4.81 -14.42 -17.25
CA VAL A 127 4.54 -15.84 -17.56
C VAL A 127 3.15 -16.24 -17.11
N LEU A 128 2.71 -15.76 -15.94
CA LEU A 128 1.38 -16.01 -15.38
C LEU A 128 0.27 -15.15 -16.00
N GLU A 129 0.61 -14.27 -16.95
CA GLU A 129 -0.31 -13.33 -17.60
C GLU A 129 -1.20 -12.58 -16.60
N LEU A 130 -0.58 -12.07 -15.53
CA LEU A 130 -1.32 -11.35 -14.50
C LEU A 130 -1.99 -10.10 -15.10
N GLN A 131 -3.23 -9.83 -14.68
CA GLN A 131 -3.98 -8.65 -15.13
C GLN A 131 -3.28 -7.34 -14.73
N ARG A 132 -2.45 -7.38 -13.69
CA ARG A 132 -1.68 -6.25 -13.20
C ARG A 132 -0.24 -6.67 -12.94
N MET A 133 0.72 -5.79 -13.24
CA MET A 133 2.09 -6.04 -12.85
C MET A 133 2.29 -5.77 -11.34
N PRO A 134 3.09 -6.58 -10.62
CA PRO A 134 3.22 -6.49 -9.16
C PRO A 134 3.74 -5.15 -8.61
N TYR A 135 4.29 -4.29 -9.45
CA TYR A 135 4.88 -3.00 -9.06
C TYR A 135 4.18 -1.80 -9.72
N ASP A 136 3.06 -2.03 -10.42
CA ASP A 136 2.27 -0.92 -10.96
C ASP A 136 1.70 -0.06 -9.81
N GLU A 137 1.47 1.22 -10.08
CA GLU A 137 0.80 2.12 -9.14
C GLU A 137 -0.67 2.24 -9.53
N VAL A 138 -1.57 2.03 -8.57
CA VAL A 138 -3.01 2.26 -8.74
C VAL A 138 -3.43 3.41 -7.87
N THR A 139 -4.08 4.40 -8.49
CA THR A 139 -4.66 5.55 -7.79
C THR A 139 -6.12 5.29 -7.48
N VAL A 140 -6.56 5.65 -6.28
CA VAL A 140 -7.95 5.56 -5.81
C VAL A 140 -8.38 6.94 -5.35
N ASP A 141 -9.50 7.44 -5.87
CA ASP A 141 -10.13 8.66 -5.33
C ASP A 141 -10.80 8.34 -3.99
N LEU A 142 -10.58 9.20 -3.00
CA LEU A 142 -11.03 9.01 -1.62
C LEU A 142 -12.29 9.81 -1.27
N VAL A 143 -12.75 10.73 -2.13
CA VAL A 143 -13.78 11.72 -1.78
C VAL A 143 -15.00 11.64 -2.69
N ASP A 144 -14.84 11.19 -3.94
CA ASP A 144 -15.92 11.13 -4.93
C ASP A 144 -16.83 9.90 -4.80
N SER A 145 -16.65 9.08 -3.76
CA SER A 145 -17.42 7.85 -3.53
C SER A 145 -17.72 7.65 -2.03
N PRO A 146 -18.78 6.88 -1.68
CA PRO A 146 -19.04 6.52 -0.29
C PRO A 146 -17.83 5.87 0.37
N VAL A 147 -17.57 6.20 1.64
CA VAL A 147 -16.38 5.75 2.38
C VAL A 147 -16.25 4.22 2.38
N ASP A 148 -17.36 3.50 2.59
CA ASP A 148 -17.37 2.04 2.61
C ASP A 148 -16.91 1.46 1.26
N GLU A 149 -17.30 2.08 0.13
CA GLU A 149 -16.89 1.65 -1.20
C GLU A 149 -15.40 1.92 -1.45
N VAL A 150 -14.88 3.05 -0.97
CA VAL A 150 -13.45 3.39 -1.05
C VAL A 150 -12.61 2.39 -0.23
N VAL A 151 -13.03 2.13 1.01
CA VAL A 151 -12.39 1.17 1.92
C VAL A 151 -12.36 -0.23 1.28
N ASP A 152 -13.49 -0.69 0.75
CA ASP A 152 -13.60 -1.97 0.06
C ASP A 152 -12.72 -2.04 -1.19
N ALA A 153 -12.68 -0.97 -1.98
CA ALA A 153 -11.85 -0.90 -3.19
C ALA A 153 -10.37 -1.05 -2.84
N ILE A 154 -9.89 -0.29 -1.84
CA ILE A 154 -8.50 -0.37 -1.39
C ILE A 154 -8.19 -1.76 -0.82
N ALA A 155 -9.06 -2.31 0.02
CA ALA A 155 -8.86 -3.64 0.59
C ALA A 155 -8.77 -4.72 -0.50
N ARG A 156 -9.64 -4.67 -1.52
CA ARG A 156 -9.58 -5.57 -2.68
C ARG A 156 -8.29 -5.42 -3.47
N LEU A 157 -7.76 -4.20 -3.63
CA LEU A 157 -6.47 -3.99 -4.29
C LEU A 157 -5.35 -4.68 -3.52
N PHE A 158 -5.29 -4.51 -2.20
CA PHE A 158 -4.29 -5.16 -1.34
C PHE A 158 -4.37 -6.68 -1.39
N VAL A 159 -5.57 -7.23 -1.28
CA VAL A 159 -5.79 -8.69 -1.39
C VAL A 159 -5.40 -9.20 -2.77
N GLY A 160 -5.72 -8.45 -3.84
CA GLY A 160 -5.32 -8.80 -5.21
C GLY A 160 -3.80 -8.85 -5.37
N TYR A 161 -3.08 -7.82 -4.91
CA TYR A 161 -1.61 -7.83 -4.91
C TYR A 161 -1.04 -9.02 -4.12
N TYR A 162 -1.64 -9.33 -2.97
CA TYR A 162 -1.22 -10.47 -2.15
C TYR A 162 -1.42 -11.80 -2.89
N ASP A 163 -2.63 -12.04 -3.42
CA ASP A 163 -2.96 -13.29 -4.12
C ASP A 163 -2.08 -13.48 -5.36
N ASP A 164 -1.84 -12.41 -6.12
CA ASP A 164 -0.93 -12.42 -7.27
C ASP A 164 0.51 -12.70 -6.85
N TYR A 165 0.97 -12.10 -5.74
CA TYR A 165 2.30 -12.38 -5.21
C TYR A 165 2.43 -13.84 -4.77
N VAL A 166 1.46 -14.39 -4.03
CA VAL A 166 1.44 -15.82 -3.66
C VAL A 166 1.59 -16.72 -4.89
N ARG A 167 0.86 -16.45 -5.97
CA ARG A 167 0.96 -17.21 -7.23
C ARG A 167 2.36 -17.13 -7.84
N ILE A 168 2.98 -15.95 -7.81
CA ILE A 168 4.36 -15.74 -8.28
C ILE A 168 5.35 -16.56 -7.45
N ILE A 169 5.22 -16.53 -6.12
CA ILE A 169 6.07 -17.31 -5.21
C ILE A 169 5.94 -18.80 -5.50
N GLN A 170 4.70 -19.30 -5.61
CA GLN A 170 4.43 -20.71 -5.88
C GLN A 170 5.04 -21.16 -7.21
N GLU A 171 4.98 -20.33 -8.25
CA GLU A 171 5.59 -20.65 -9.54
C GLU A 171 7.12 -20.65 -9.47
N LEU A 172 7.71 -19.66 -8.78
CA LEU A 172 9.17 -19.60 -8.59
C LEU A 172 9.70 -20.80 -7.79
N LEU A 173 8.94 -21.29 -6.81
CA LEU A 173 9.28 -22.51 -6.07
C LEU A 173 9.18 -23.79 -6.92
N LYS A 174 8.38 -23.82 -7.99
CA LYS A 174 8.35 -24.97 -8.92
C LYS A 174 9.54 -24.99 -9.86
N GLU A 175 10.07 -23.82 -10.20
CA GLU A 175 11.27 -23.69 -11.04
C GLU A 175 12.56 -24.02 -10.27
N ALA A 176 12.49 -24.08 -8.93
CA ALA A 176 13.61 -24.44 -8.06
C ALA A 176 14.05 -25.90 -8.30
N PRO A 177 15.35 -26.15 -8.55
CA PRO A 177 15.90 -27.48 -8.83
C PRO A 177 15.92 -28.43 -7.62
#